data_AF-A0AAN8IKB7-F1
#
_entry.id   AF-A0AAN8IKB7-F1
#
_cell.length_a   1.000
_cell.length_b   1.000
_cell.length_c   1.000
_cell.angle_alpha   90.00
_cell.angle_beta   90.00
_cell.angle_gamma   90.00
#
_symmetry.space_group_name_H-M   'P 1'
#
loop_
_entity.id
_entity.type
_entity.pdbx_description
1 polymer ?
#
loop_
_entity_poly.entity_id
_entity_poly.type
_entity_poly.pdbx_seq_one_letter_code
_entity_poly.pdbx_strand_id
1 'polypeptide(L)'
;IKHFDDPALSALRQLDDISQMFDPSQKAHFLSQTFVAALPVIPENIWFSRVLPRFNEQLFDSHELFPALSKPLFFMLDHCESHNIHKLRTWMRKILDHTSQKPVSQPTELNFLNHILYI
;
A
#
# COMPACT_ATOMS: atom_id res chain seq x y z
N ILE A 1 29.16 2.15 12.84
CA ILE A 1 28.05 2.83 12.15
C ILE A 1 27.67 1.97 10.95
N LYS A 2 26.65 1.13 11.07
CA LYS A 2 26.09 0.26 9.99
C LYS A 2 24.59 0.51 9.83
N HIS A 3 24.15 1.76 10.00
CA HIS A 3 22.73 2.12 10.08
C HIS A 3 22.18 2.76 8.79
N PHE A 4 23.00 2.87 7.73
CA PHE A 4 22.59 3.50 6.47
C PHE A 4 22.10 2.50 5.42
N ASP A 5 22.35 1.20 5.60
CA ASP A 5 22.04 0.15 4.62
C ASP A 5 20.78 -0.65 4.94
N ASP A 6 19.96 -0.22 5.90
CA ASP A 6 18.69 -0.90 6.16
C ASP A 6 17.61 -0.41 5.18
N PRO A 7 17.23 -1.21 4.16
CA PRO A 7 16.21 -0.83 3.19
C PRO A 7 14.85 -0.57 3.88
N ALA A 8 14.55 -1.24 4.99
CA ALA A 8 13.34 -1.01 5.77
C ALA A 8 13.33 0.40 6.36
N LEU A 9 14.42 0.79 7.03
CA LEU A 9 14.53 2.10 7.65
C LEU A 9 14.53 3.23 6.62
N SER A 10 15.22 3.05 5.49
CA SER A 10 15.25 4.03 4.41
C SER A 10 13.86 4.22 3.77
N ALA A 11 13.17 3.12 3.46
CA ALA A 11 11.81 3.15 2.92
C ALA A 11 10.81 3.79 3.89
N LEU A 12 10.90 3.48 5.19
CA LEU A 12 10.04 4.10 6.21
C LEU A 12 10.27 5.61 6.35
N ARG A 13 11.53 6.07 6.27
CA ARG A 13 11.85 7.51 6.27
C ARG A 13 11.28 8.19 5.04
N GLN A 14 11.50 7.61 3.85
CA GLN A 14 10.95 8.16 2.62
C GLN A 14 9.41 8.19 2.62
N LEU A 15 8.76 7.20 3.26
CA LEU A 15 7.32 7.21 3.46
C LEU A 15 6.85 8.36 4.37
N ASP A 16 7.59 8.69 5.43
CA ASP A 16 7.25 9.84 6.27
C ASP A 16 7.35 11.17 5.50
N ASP A 17 8.31 11.27 4.57
CA ASP A 17 8.55 12.45 3.74
C ASP A 17 7.72 12.43 2.44
N ILE A 18 6.80 11.47 2.25
CA ILE A 18 6.08 11.32 0.98
C ILE A 18 5.24 12.53 0.59
N SER A 19 4.78 13.33 1.57
CA SER A 19 4.07 14.59 1.33
C SER A 19 4.94 15.62 0.61
N GLN A 20 6.25 15.57 0.81
CA GLN A 20 7.24 16.45 0.19
C GLN A 20 7.64 16.00 -1.23
N MET A 21 7.26 14.78 -1.64
CA MET A 21 7.47 14.30 -3.01
C MET A 21 6.39 14.88 -3.93
N PHE A 22 6.67 16.00 -4.60
CA PHE A 22 5.66 16.66 -5.43
C PHE A 22 5.37 15.94 -6.76
N ASP A 23 6.34 15.20 -7.31
CA ASP A 23 6.18 14.46 -8.57
C ASP A 23 5.38 13.16 -8.35
N PRO A 24 4.16 13.03 -8.93
CA PRO A 24 3.35 11.83 -8.79
C PRO A 24 4.02 10.57 -9.36
N SER A 25 4.87 10.71 -10.38
CA SER A 25 5.59 9.59 -10.97
C SER A 25 6.64 9.04 -10.01
N GLN A 26 7.33 9.92 -9.28
CA GLN A 26 8.27 9.51 -8.24
C GLN A 26 7.56 8.87 -7.05
N LYS A 27 6.41 9.42 -6.62
CA LYS A 27 5.56 8.80 -5.59
C LYS A 27 5.12 7.40 -6.00
N ALA A 28 4.61 7.25 -7.23
CA ALA A 28 4.15 5.96 -7.75
C ALA A 28 5.31 4.96 -7.86
N HIS A 29 6.50 5.39 -8.31
CA HIS A 29 7.68 4.55 -8.37
C HIS A 29 8.10 4.09 -6.96
N PHE A 30 8.19 5.02 -6.00
CA PHE A 30 8.52 4.69 -4.62
C PHE A 30 7.53 3.66 -4.04
N LEU A 31 6.23 3.92 -4.13
CA LEU A 31 5.19 3.05 -3.56
C LEU A 31 5.17 1.66 -4.21
N SER A 32 5.29 1.58 -5.54
CA SER A 32 5.11 0.33 -6.29
C SER A 32 6.38 -0.51 -6.47
N GLN A 33 7.55 0.06 -6.17
CA GLN A 33 8.85 -0.60 -6.33
C GLN A 33 9.64 -0.57 -5.02
N THR A 34 10.14 0.60 -4.63
CA THR A 34 11.06 0.74 -3.48
C THR A 34 10.43 0.29 -2.18
N PHE A 35 9.22 0.77 -1.89
CA PHE A 35 8.51 0.47 -0.65
C PHE A 35 8.08 -1.00 -0.60
N VAL A 36 7.52 -1.53 -1.70
CA VAL A 36 7.16 -2.95 -1.81
C VAL A 36 8.35 -3.87 -1.61
N ALA A 37 9.53 -3.53 -2.14
CA ALA A 37 10.74 -4.33 -1.96
C ALA A 37 11.22 -4.35 -0.49
N ALA A 38 10.98 -3.28 0.27
CA ALA A 38 11.33 -3.20 1.68
C ALA A 38 10.27 -3.82 2.61
N LEU A 39 9.03 -3.92 2.17
CA LEU A 39 7.89 -4.35 2.99
C LEU A 39 8.07 -5.74 3.66
N PRO A 40 8.64 -6.78 3.01
CA PRO A 40 8.84 -8.10 3.62
C PRO A 40 9.75 -8.11 4.85
N VAL A 41 10.63 -7.13 4.99
CA VAL A 41 11.58 -7.03 6.11
C VAL A 41 11.13 -6.03 7.18
N ILE A 42 10.05 -5.28 6.93
CA ILE A 42 9.43 -4.43 7.96
C ILE A 42 8.55 -5.32 8.85
N PRO A 43 8.69 -5.29 10.19
CA PRO A 43 7.82 -6.03 11.09
C PRO A 43 6.34 -5.63 10.92
N GLU A 44 5.43 -6.61 10.95
CA GLU A 44 3.99 -6.39 10.70
C GLU A 44 3.37 -5.33 11.63
N ASN A 45 3.77 -5.29 12.91
CA ASN A 45 3.27 -4.29 13.84
C ASN A 45 3.59 -2.85 13.37
N ILE A 46 4.67 -2.63 12.62
CA ILE A 46 5.03 -1.35 12.01
C ILE A 46 4.14 -1.03 10.80
N TRP A 47 3.67 -2.04 10.07
CA TRP A 47 2.73 -1.83 8.96
C TRP A 47 1.47 -1.11 9.45
N PHE A 48 0.92 -1.55 10.58
CA PHE A 48 -0.32 -0.98 11.11
C PHE A 48 -0.12 0.24 12.03
N SER A 49 1.04 0.37 12.68
CA SER A 49 1.33 1.51 13.56
C SER A 49 1.96 2.71 12.84
N ARG A 50 2.52 2.53 11.63
CA ARG A 50 3.20 3.60 10.88
C ARG A 50 2.83 3.66 9.41
N VAL A 51 2.90 2.55 8.68
CA VAL A 51 2.69 2.56 7.22
C VAL A 51 1.25 2.93 6.86
N LEU A 52 0.28 2.20 7.42
CA LEU A 52 -1.13 2.39 7.13
C LEU A 52 -1.63 3.79 7.57
N PRO A 53 -1.25 4.34 8.75
CA PRO A 53 -1.51 5.73 9.08
C PRO A 53 -0.99 6.72 8.03
N ARG A 54 0.23 6.54 7.51
CA ARG A 54 0.77 7.42 6.45
C ARG A 54 -0.01 7.32 5.15
N PHE A 55 -0.44 6.12 4.76
CA PHE A 55 -1.32 5.96 3.62
C PHE A 55 -2.63 6.73 3.84
N ASN A 56 -3.26 6.57 5.01
CA ASN A 56 -4.52 7.25 5.35
C ASN A 56 -4.38 8.78 5.34
N GLU A 57 -3.31 9.31 5.89
CA GLU A 57 -3.12 10.76 6.05
C GLU A 57 -2.71 11.45 4.75
N GLN A 58 -1.85 10.82 3.95
CA GLN A 58 -1.15 11.50 2.86
C GLN A 58 -1.61 11.06 1.46
N LEU A 59 -2.25 9.90 1.34
CA LEU A 59 -2.47 9.26 0.03
C LEU A 59 -3.92 8.86 -0.20
N PHE A 60 -4.80 9.01 0.79
CA PHE A 60 -6.18 8.54 0.72
C PHE A 60 -6.95 9.16 -0.45
N ASP A 61 -6.75 10.45 -0.74
CA ASP A 61 -7.47 11.14 -1.81
C ASP A 61 -6.68 11.23 -3.13
N SER A 62 -5.47 10.67 -3.18
CA SER A 62 -4.63 10.62 -4.40
C SER A 62 -4.99 9.40 -5.27
N HIS A 63 -6.15 9.47 -5.92
CA HIS A 63 -6.69 8.37 -6.74
C HIS A 63 -5.74 7.94 -7.87
N GLU A 64 -4.93 8.86 -8.39
CA GLU A 64 -3.89 8.58 -9.39
C GLU A 64 -2.79 7.63 -8.88
N LEU A 65 -2.60 7.54 -7.56
CA LEU A 65 -1.62 6.66 -6.93
C LEU A 65 -2.19 5.27 -6.58
N PHE A 66 -3.49 5.03 -6.74
CA PHE A 66 -4.11 3.75 -6.37
C PHE A 66 -3.49 2.54 -7.08
N PRO A 67 -3.15 2.60 -8.40
CA PRO A 67 -2.44 1.49 -9.05
C PRO A 67 -1.06 1.20 -8.44
N ALA A 68 -0.38 2.21 -7.88
CA ALA A 68 0.90 2.02 -7.21
C ALA A 68 0.72 1.51 -5.77
N LEU A 69 -0.32 1.98 -5.07
CA LEU A 69 -0.69 1.60 -3.70
C LEU A 69 -1.26 0.18 -3.59
N SER A 70 -1.89 -0.32 -4.65
CA SER A 70 -2.48 -1.66 -4.63
C SER A 70 -1.43 -2.73 -4.33
N LYS A 71 -0.20 -2.59 -4.85
CA LYS A 71 0.89 -3.55 -4.59
C LYS A 71 1.25 -3.70 -3.11
N PRO A 72 1.64 -2.64 -2.36
CA PRO A 72 1.94 -2.79 -0.95
C PRO A 72 0.71 -3.18 -0.12
N LEU A 73 -0.49 -2.69 -0.49
CA LEU A 73 -1.72 -3.04 0.22
C LEU A 73 -2.09 -4.53 0.06
N PHE A 74 -1.94 -5.10 -1.13
CA PHE A 74 -2.16 -6.54 -1.34
C PHE A 74 -1.08 -7.39 -0.72
N PHE A 75 0.18 -6.93 -0.72
CA PHE A 75 1.22 -7.62 0.05
C PHE A 75 0.85 -7.70 1.53
N MET A 76 0.45 -6.58 2.15
CA MET A 76 0.00 -6.56 3.54
C MET A 76 -1.20 -7.49 3.75
N LEU A 77 -2.17 -7.49 2.83
CA LEU A 77 -3.37 -8.34 2.93
C LEU A 77 -3.05 -9.83 2.92
N ASP A 78 -2.13 -10.24 2.04
CA ASP A 78 -1.74 -11.63 1.83
C ASP A 78 -0.83 -12.16 2.96
N HIS A 79 -0.11 -11.28 3.66
CA HIS A 79 0.91 -11.66 4.64
C HIS A 79 0.59 -11.29 6.10
N CYS A 80 -0.43 -10.46 6.36
CA CYS A 80 -0.77 -10.08 7.74
C CYS A 80 -1.46 -11.21 8.50
N GLU A 81 -1.35 -11.19 9.82
CA GLU A 81 -2.14 -12.06 10.67
C GLU A 81 -3.64 -11.82 10.43
N SER A 82 -4.44 -12.90 10.50
CA SER A 82 -5.88 -12.86 10.18
C SER A 82 -6.64 -11.80 10.97
N HIS A 83 -6.25 -11.58 12.24
CA HIS A 83 -6.86 -10.59 13.10
C HIS A 83 -6.60 -9.15 12.64
N ASN A 84 -5.64 -8.89 11.74
CA ASN A 84 -5.32 -7.57 11.20
C ASN A 84 -5.98 -7.29 9.84
N ILE A 85 -6.53 -8.28 9.15
CA ILE A 85 -7.17 -8.13 7.82
C ILE A 85 -8.21 -7.00 7.81
N HIS A 86 -9.02 -6.88 8.87
CA HIS A 86 -10.06 -5.86 8.97
C HIS A 86 -9.51 -4.42 8.88
N LYS A 87 -8.25 -4.18 9.25
CA LYS A 87 -7.59 -2.86 9.17
C LYS A 87 -7.39 -2.40 7.73
N LEU A 88 -7.29 -3.33 6.78
CA LEU A 88 -7.11 -3.06 5.36
C LEU A 88 -8.43 -2.88 4.60
N ARG A 89 -9.56 -3.27 5.19
CA ARG A 89 -10.88 -3.31 4.51
C ARG A 89 -11.27 -1.98 3.87
N THR A 90 -10.99 -0.86 4.53
CA THR A 90 -11.29 0.48 3.98
C THR A 90 -10.52 0.75 2.70
N TRP A 91 -9.24 0.39 2.65
CA TRP A 91 -8.41 0.53 1.46
C TRP A 91 -8.83 -0.41 0.33
N MET A 92 -9.13 -1.67 0.66
CA MET A 92 -9.59 -2.64 -0.33
C MET A 92 -10.87 -2.18 -1.02
N ARG A 93 -11.84 -1.70 -0.24
CA ARG A 93 -13.08 -1.12 -0.77
C ARG A 93 -12.78 0.08 -1.68
N LYS A 94 -11.93 1.00 -1.23
CA LYS A 94 -11.62 2.23 -1.97
C LYS A 94 -10.89 1.96 -3.30
N ILE A 95 -9.97 1.00 -3.32
CA ILE A 95 -9.31 0.54 -4.56
C ILE A 95 -10.35 -0.05 -5.51
N LEU A 96 -11.23 -0.93 -5.00
CA LEU A 96 -12.27 -1.58 -5.80
C LEU A 96 -13.27 -0.59 -6.40
N ASP A 97 -13.75 0.35 -5.60
CA ASP A 97 -14.68 1.39 -6.03
C ASP A 97 -14.06 2.22 -7.17
N HIS A 98 -12.76 2.53 -7.08
CA HIS A 98 -12.05 3.23 -8.14
C HIS A 98 -11.86 2.39 -9.41
N THR A 99 -11.54 1.09 -9.27
CA THR A 99 -11.39 0.20 -10.43
C THR A 99 -12.72 -0.03 -11.17
N SER A 100 -13.85 -0.03 -10.45
CA SER A 100 -15.18 -0.23 -11.03
C SER A 100 -15.69 1.00 -11.79
N GLN A 101 -15.16 2.18 -11.50
CA GLN A 101 -15.47 3.42 -12.23
C GLN A 101 -14.66 3.58 -13.53
N LYS A 102 -13.58 2.80 -13.71
CA LYS A 102 -12.89 2.67 -15.00
C LYS A 102 -13.48 1.45 -15.74
N PRO A 103 -13.70 1.51 -17.06
CA PRO A 103 -14.14 0.33 -17.81
C PRO A 103 -13.07 -0.77 -17.70
N VAL A 104 -13.33 -1.75 -16.83
CA VAL A 104 -12.45 -2.87 -16.49
C VAL A 104 -12.11 -3.66 -17.75
N SER A 105 -10.82 -3.74 -18.09
CA SER A 105 -10.32 -4.57 -19.20
C SER A 105 -9.83 -5.95 -18.76
N GLN A 106 -9.84 -6.29 -17.46
CA GLN A 106 -9.27 -7.56 -16.96
C GLN A 106 -10.12 -8.18 -15.82
N PRO A 107 -10.77 -9.34 -16.06
CA PRO A 107 -11.67 -10.00 -15.08
C PRO A 107 -10.99 -10.59 -13.83
N THR A 108 -9.67 -10.78 -13.86
CA THR A 108 -8.97 -11.64 -12.88
C THR A 108 -8.73 -10.96 -11.53
N GLU A 109 -8.46 -9.66 -11.50
CA GLU A 109 -8.24 -8.91 -10.25
C GLU A 109 -9.53 -8.74 -9.44
N LEU A 110 -10.67 -8.53 -10.10
CA LEU A 110 -11.96 -8.34 -9.44
C LEU A 110 -12.40 -9.58 -8.64
N ASN A 111 -12.13 -10.78 -9.18
CA ASN A 111 -12.53 -12.03 -8.55
C ASN A 111 -11.73 -12.35 -7.28
N PHE A 112 -10.42 -12.05 -7.28
CA PHE A 112 -9.57 -12.25 -6.11
C PHE A 112 -9.97 -11.33 -4.94
N LEU A 113 -10.34 -10.09 -5.25
CA LEU A 113 -10.69 -9.09 -4.25
C LEU A 113 -12.10 -9.24 -3.69
N ASN A 114 -13.05 -9.69 -4.51
CA ASN A 114 -14.36 -10.11 -4.01
C ASN A 114 -14.24 -11.31 -3.06
N HIS A 115 -13.32 -12.24 -3.29
CA HIS A 115 -13.12 -13.34 -2.35
C HIS A 115 -12.64 -12.86 -0.97
N ILE A 116 -11.72 -11.88 -0.92
CA ILE A 116 -11.19 -11.37 0.36
C ILE A 116 -12.19 -10.46 1.11
N LEU A 117 -13.10 -9.78 0.42
CA LEU A 117 -14.09 -8.93 1.08
C LEU A 117 -15.24 -9.69 1.75
N TYR A 118 -15.52 -10.92 1.31
CA TYR A 118 -16.65 -11.75 1.75
C TYR A 118 -16.25 -12.93 2.65
N ILE A 119 -14.99 -12.98 3.09
CA ILE A 119 -14.50 -13.78 4.23
C ILE A 119 -14.31 -12.83 5.42
#